data_AF-E2BPS2-F1
#
_entry.id   AF-E2BPS2-F1
#
_cell.length_a   1.000
_cell.length_b   1.000
_cell.length_c   1.000
_cell.angle_alpha   90.00
_cell.angle_beta   90.00
_cell.angle_gamma   90.00
#
_symmetry.space_group_name_H-M   'P 1'
#
loop_
_entity.id
_entity.type
_entity.pdbx_description
1 polymer ?
#
loop_
_entity_poly.entity_id
_entity_poly.type
_entity_poly.pdbx_seq_one_letter_code
_entity_poly.pdbx_strand_id
1 'polypeptide(L)'
;MICSFESLGMHHDSTGNACPKDGYIMSPSRGTRGETIWSDCSREIAEALPRTKACLLDASRKDTSEHSPSLDHARYRDLPGREWTAKRQCELLLRDKDASVVTLYQACQSLQCETPRRSGYYFAGPALEGTYCAPDRECRGGECSVVFEPPSDTSDGQRGSWSDWKEQPCVSGCLQRSKGARVRRRSCEDRSRRTMATCKGLHYDVLLCKDEWLCKKKRRTIGEFATLKCGLFSDRLAELDSTAKGLQVGHEPDRPWMACAIFCRRKDIAAYYAPRVELNDFGLDPYFPDGTWCHAEEGRDYFCRQHHCLPEDFLFGKKSRGDRQREGDAEVEELGPQNAWNRLGIADRFIKYLASGPDGLPLLTSISRGIASPPGEDEWIDKDYIELPAAA
;
A
#
# COMPACT_ATOMS: atom_id res chain seq x y z
N MET A 1 -20.17 16.69 -12.93
CA MET A 1 -20.96 15.45 -13.03
C MET A 1 -20.00 14.38 -13.52
N ILE A 2 -19.56 13.47 -12.64
CA ILE A 2 -18.75 12.32 -13.09
C ILE A 2 -19.78 11.36 -13.69
N CYS A 3 -19.75 11.14 -15.01
CA CYS A 3 -20.58 10.10 -15.61
C CYS A 3 -19.99 8.76 -15.20
N SER A 4 -20.70 8.01 -14.34
CA SER A 4 -20.43 6.58 -14.17
C SER A 4 -20.88 5.85 -15.45
N PHE A 5 -20.18 4.78 -15.83
CA PHE A 5 -20.57 3.96 -16.99
C PHE A 5 -21.95 3.32 -16.82
N GLU A 6 -22.35 3.07 -15.57
CA GLU A 6 -23.70 2.64 -15.23
C GLU A 6 -24.75 3.70 -15.59
N SER A 7 -24.41 4.99 -15.46
CA SER A 7 -25.28 6.09 -15.91
C SER A 7 -25.45 6.11 -17.44
N LEU A 8 -24.55 5.43 -18.16
CA LEU A 8 -24.65 5.19 -19.60
C LEU A 8 -25.46 3.92 -19.94
N GLY A 9 -25.90 3.16 -18.94
CA GLY A 9 -26.64 1.90 -19.12
C GLY A 9 -25.74 0.67 -19.28
N MET A 10 -24.43 0.81 -19.04
CA MET A 10 -23.52 -0.33 -18.96
C MET A 10 -23.66 -0.96 -17.58
N HIS A 11 -24.33 -2.11 -17.50
CA HIS A 11 -24.42 -2.88 -16.27
C HIS A 11 -23.17 -3.72 -16.07
N HIS A 12 -22.97 -4.22 -14.84
CA HIS A 12 -21.89 -5.15 -14.59
C HIS A 12 -21.98 -6.39 -15.49
N ASP A 13 -20.83 -6.87 -15.95
CA ASP A 13 -20.73 -8.13 -16.67
C ASP A 13 -21.26 -9.28 -15.78
N SER A 14 -21.85 -10.30 -16.40
CA SER A 14 -22.60 -11.41 -15.78
C SER A 14 -23.94 -11.04 -15.10
N THR A 15 -24.25 -9.75 -14.91
CA THR A 15 -25.55 -9.30 -14.37
C THR A 15 -26.54 -9.07 -15.51
N GLY A 16 -27.31 -10.11 -15.83
CA GLY A 16 -28.33 -10.03 -16.89
C GLY A 16 -27.77 -10.00 -18.31
N ASN A 17 -26.49 -10.35 -18.49
CA ASN A 17 -25.82 -10.48 -19.79
C ASN A 17 -24.91 -11.73 -19.80
N ALA A 18 -24.42 -12.10 -20.99
CA ALA A 18 -23.62 -13.31 -21.20
C ALA A 18 -22.11 -13.12 -21.00
N CYS A 19 -21.65 -11.91 -20.64
CA CYS A 19 -20.23 -11.64 -20.52
C CYS A 19 -19.64 -12.23 -19.23
N PRO A 20 -18.35 -12.62 -19.25
CA PRO A 20 -17.69 -13.17 -18.07
C PRO A 20 -17.70 -12.17 -16.92
N LYS A 21 -17.92 -12.68 -15.70
CA LYS A 21 -17.96 -11.86 -14.48
C LYS A 21 -16.67 -11.06 -14.27
N ASP A 22 -15.51 -11.64 -14.57
CA ASP A 22 -14.20 -11.07 -14.26
C ASP A 22 -13.39 -10.77 -15.54
N GLY A 23 -12.46 -9.81 -15.46
CA GLY A 23 -11.47 -9.52 -16.51
C GLY A 23 -11.79 -8.33 -17.42
N TYR A 24 -12.88 -7.60 -17.17
CA TYR A 24 -13.29 -6.42 -17.94
C TYR A 24 -13.60 -5.21 -17.05
N ILE A 25 -13.61 -4.01 -17.63
CA ILE A 25 -13.83 -2.75 -16.88
C ILE A 25 -15.18 -2.75 -16.13
N MET A 26 -16.17 -3.46 -16.65
CA MET A 26 -17.50 -3.60 -16.05
C MET A 26 -17.65 -4.88 -15.20
N SER A 27 -16.56 -5.55 -14.84
CA SER A 27 -16.60 -6.64 -13.87
C SER A 27 -17.17 -6.15 -12.52
N PRO A 28 -18.04 -6.92 -11.82
CA PRO A 28 -18.62 -6.49 -10.54
C PRO A 28 -17.60 -6.28 -9.42
N SER A 29 -16.40 -6.85 -9.56
CA SER A 29 -15.32 -6.68 -8.60
C SER A 29 -14.03 -6.33 -9.33
N ARG A 30 -13.18 -5.55 -8.65
CA ARG A 30 -11.83 -5.25 -9.13
C ARG A 30 -10.98 -6.48 -8.84
N GLY A 31 -10.63 -7.25 -9.87
CA GLY A 31 -9.78 -8.43 -9.73
C GLY A 31 -8.36 -8.07 -9.25
N THR A 32 -7.52 -9.09 -9.05
CA THR A 32 -6.09 -8.90 -8.72
C THR A 32 -5.24 -8.49 -9.93
N ARG A 33 -5.75 -8.72 -11.14
CA ARG A 33 -5.22 -8.19 -12.40
C ARG A 33 -6.20 -7.15 -12.85
N GLY A 34 -5.75 -5.91 -13.00
CA GLY A 34 -6.65 -4.83 -13.32
C GLY A 34 -7.14 -4.89 -14.75
N GLU A 35 -8.40 -4.54 -14.92
CA GLU A 35 -9.14 -4.67 -16.16
C GLU A 35 -9.01 -3.38 -16.99
N THR A 36 -8.33 -3.47 -18.13
CA THR A 36 -8.11 -2.33 -19.05
C THR A 36 -8.97 -2.40 -20.32
N ILE A 37 -9.77 -3.45 -20.46
CA ILE A 37 -10.55 -3.75 -21.66
C ILE A 37 -12.05 -3.84 -21.35
N TRP A 38 -12.86 -3.46 -22.33
CA TRP A 38 -14.31 -3.57 -22.29
C TRP A 38 -14.76 -4.95 -22.76
N SER A 39 -15.82 -5.48 -22.15
CA SER A 39 -16.48 -6.70 -22.62
C SER A 39 -17.26 -6.45 -23.92
N ASP A 40 -17.60 -7.51 -24.63
CA ASP A 40 -18.45 -7.41 -25.82
C ASP A 40 -19.84 -6.85 -25.47
N CYS A 41 -20.39 -7.19 -24.30
CA CYS A 41 -21.68 -6.69 -23.81
C CYS A 41 -21.62 -5.17 -23.55
N SER A 42 -20.54 -4.69 -22.95
CA SER A 42 -20.34 -3.26 -22.75
C SER A 42 -20.18 -2.51 -24.08
N ARG A 43 -19.49 -3.13 -25.06
CA ARG A 43 -19.33 -2.58 -26.41
C ARG A 43 -20.69 -2.41 -27.10
N GLU A 44 -21.58 -3.39 -27.01
CA GLU A 44 -22.92 -3.32 -27.62
C GLU A 44 -23.73 -2.11 -27.08
N ILE A 45 -23.66 -1.86 -25.77
CA ILE A 45 -24.29 -0.69 -25.17
C ILE A 45 -23.63 0.60 -25.66
N ALA A 46 -22.29 0.64 -25.72
CA ALA A 46 -21.53 1.80 -26.20
C ALA A 46 -21.91 2.19 -27.63
N GLU A 47 -22.05 1.21 -28.52
CA GLU A 47 -22.46 1.39 -29.92
C GLU A 47 -23.89 1.95 -30.05
N ALA A 48 -24.75 1.69 -29.07
CA ALA A 48 -26.11 2.22 -29.03
C ALA A 48 -26.22 3.65 -28.47
N LEU A 49 -25.20 4.14 -27.74
CA LEU A 49 -25.23 5.46 -27.07
C LEU A 49 -25.58 6.64 -27.98
N PRO A 50 -25.06 6.75 -29.22
CA PRO A 50 -25.44 7.84 -30.12
C PRO A 50 -26.95 7.89 -30.42
N ARG A 51 -27.63 6.74 -30.34
CA ARG A 51 -29.08 6.63 -30.58
C ARG A 51 -29.90 6.84 -29.30
N THR A 52 -29.39 6.37 -28.16
CA THR A 52 -30.12 6.36 -26.88
C THR A 52 -29.87 7.60 -26.03
N LYS A 53 -28.74 8.31 -26.22
CA LYS A 53 -28.32 9.46 -25.42
C LYS A 53 -27.76 10.59 -26.30
N ALA A 54 -28.65 11.31 -26.97
CA ALA A 54 -28.29 12.39 -27.90
C ALA A 54 -27.43 13.52 -27.27
N CYS A 55 -27.56 13.76 -25.96
CA CYS A 55 -26.76 14.78 -25.25
C CYS A 55 -25.25 14.52 -25.26
N LEU A 56 -24.81 13.29 -25.52
CA LEU A 56 -23.39 12.95 -25.67
C LEU A 56 -22.79 13.42 -27.01
N LEU A 57 -23.64 13.81 -27.96
CA LEU A 57 -23.24 14.27 -29.29
C LEU A 57 -23.07 15.79 -29.35
N ASP A 58 -23.53 16.51 -28.32
CA ASP A 58 -23.40 17.95 -28.25
C ASP A 58 -21.93 18.34 -28.00
N ALA A 59 -21.41 19.24 -28.82
CA ALA A 59 -20.08 19.79 -28.57
C ALA A 59 -20.07 20.61 -27.27
N SER A 60 -19.02 20.44 -26.46
CA SER A 60 -18.75 21.32 -25.32
C SER A 60 -18.83 22.78 -25.78
N ARG A 61 -19.70 23.59 -25.16
CA ARG A 61 -19.84 24.99 -25.51
C ARG A 61 -18.50 25.67 -25.28
N LYS A 62 -17.83 26.06 -26.38
CA LYS A 62 -16.52 26.76 -26.36
C LYS A 62 -16.56 28.14 -25.69
N ASP A 63 -17.71 28.57 -25.18
CA ASP A 63 -18.03 29.98 -24.94
C ASP A 63 -18.30 30.35 -23.46
N THR A 64 -17.79 29.55 -22.53
CA THR A 64 -17.58 30.04 -21.17
C THR A 64 -16.10 29.97 -20.86
N SER A 65 -15.61 31.04 -20.23
CA SER A 65 -14.25 31.26 -19.72
C SER A 65 -13.81 30.24 -18.64
N GLU A 66 -14.33 29.01 -18.69
CA GLU A 66 -14.14 27.91 -17.74
C GLU A 66 -13.43 26.70 -18.36
N HIS A 67 -12.94 26.78 -19.60
CA HIS A 67 -11.91 25.84 -20.07
C HIS A 67 -10.59 26.17 -19.37
N SER A 68 -10.53 25.86 -18.08
CA SER A 68 -9.27 25.89 -17.35
C SER A 68 -8.32 24.94 -18.07
N PRO A 69 -7.12 25.39 -18.51
CA PRO A 69 -6.10 24.51 -19.08
C PRO A 69 -5.73 23.35 -18.14
N SER A 70 -6.13 23.43 -16.86
CA SER A 70 -5.99 22.35 -15.89
C SER A 70 -6.88 21.13 -16.16
N LEU A 71 -7.99 21.28 -16.88
CA LEU A 71 -8.97 20.23 -17.19
C LEU A 71 -8.74 19.58 -18.57
N ASP A 72 -7.83 20.14 -19.38
CA ASP A 72 -7.47 19.54 -20.67
C ASP A 72 -6.47 18.40 -20.46
N HIS A 73 -6.98 17.16 -20.54
CA HIS A 73 -6.17 15.95 -20.40
C HIS A 73 -5.24 15.70 -21.60
N ALA A 74 -5.46 16.37 -22.75
CA ALA A 74 -4.58 16.25 -23.92
C ALA A 74 -3.15 16.73 -23.62
N ARG A 75 -2.95 17.53 -22.55
CA ARG A 75 -1.62 17.93 -22.06
C ARG A 75 -0.70 16.75 -21.76
N TYR A 76 -1.27 15.57 -21.47
CA TYR A 76 -0.53 14.34 -21.20
C TYR A 76 -0.29 13.47 -22.43
N ARG A 77 -0.80 13.84 -23.61
CA ARG A 77 -0.69 13.08 -24.86
C ARG A 77 -1.10 11.61 -24.69
N ASP A 78 -2.16 11.37 -23.92
CA ASP A 78 -2.64 10.04 -23.54
C ASP A 78 -1.61 9.17 -22.82
N LEU A 79 -0.58 9.80 -22.22
CA LEU A 79 0.53 9.14 -21.53
C LEU A 79 0.75 9.71 -20.11
N PRO A 80 -0.28 9.74 -19.25
CA PRO A 80 -0.18 10.28 -17.91
C PRO A 80 0.90 9.60 -17.06
N GLY A 81 1.22 8.33 -17.31
CA GLY A 81 2.26 7.56 -16.61
C GLY A 81 3.69 8.08 -16.79
N ARG A 82 3.94 8.94 -17.79
CA ARG A 82 5.22 9.64 -17.96
C ARG A 82 5.44 10.76 -16.93
N GLU A 83 4.36 11.35 -16.41
CA GLU A 83 4.41 12.37 -15.34
C GLU A 83 4.05 11.78 -13.97
N TRP A 84 3.04 10.91 -13.95
CA TRP A 84 2.59 10.13 -12.81
C TRP A 84 3.28 8.77 -12.84
N THR A 85 4.58 8.79 -12.52
CA THR A 85 5.39 7.57 -12.46
C THR A 85 4.77 6.51 -11.53
N ALA A 86 5.17 5.25 -11.69
CA ALA A 86 4.70 4.15 -10.84
C ALA A 86 4.83 4.47 -9.33
N LYS A 87 5.93 5.13 -8.92
CA LYS A 87 6.10 5.61 -7.54
C LYS A 87 5.00 6.59 -7.13
N ARG A 88 4.72 7.62 -7.94
CA ARG A 88 3.68 8.62 -7.65
C ARG A 88 2.28 8.00 -7.58
N GLN A 89 2.01 6.99 -8.40
CA GLN A 89 0.78 6.21 -8.33
C GLN A 89 0.66 5.50 -6.97
N CYS A 90 1.75 4.89 -6.46
CA CYS A 90 1.79 4.32 -5.12
C CYS A 90 1.68 5.35 -3.99
N GLU A 91 2.33 6.52 -4.14
CA GLU A 91 2.21 7.62 -3.18
C GLU A 91 0.77 8.13 -3.08
N LEU A 92 0.06 8.19 -4.21
CA LEU A 92 -1.34 8.56 -4.27
C LEU A 92 -2.25 7.50 -3.64
N LEU A 93 -2.08 6.23 -4.00
CA LEU A 93 -2.87 5.10 -3.47
C LEU A 93 -2.76 5.04 -1.95
N LEU A 94 -1.52 5.05 -1.43
CA LEU A 94 -1.26 4.86 -0.01
C LEU A 94 -1.31 6.17 0.79
N ARG A 95 -1.50 7.31 0.12
CA ARG A 95 -1.46 8.66 0.70
C ARG A 95 -0.17 8.90 1.49
N ASP A 96 0.93 8.44 0.90
CA ASP A 96 2.21 8.26 1.58
C ASP A 96 3.37 8.60 0.64
N LYS A 97 4.13 9.66 0.96
CA LYS A 97 5.28 10.10 0.14
C LYS A 97 6.47 9.13 0.16
N ASP A 98 6.48 8.19 1.10
CA ASP A 98 7.48 7.14 1.25
C ASP A 98 7.01 5.82 0.62
N ALA A 99 5.82 5.80 0.02
CA ALA A 99 5.39 4.67 -0.76
C ALA A 99 6.29 4.45 -1.99
N SER A 100 6.46 3.19 -2.32
CA SER A 100 7.28 2.75 -3.43
C SER A 100 6.61 1.58 -4.15
N VAL A 101 7.14 1.29 -5.33
CA VAL A 101 6.74 0.14 -6.14
C VAL A 101 7.48 -1.08 -5.61
N VAL A 102 6.75 -2.17 -5.36
CA VAL A 102 7.34 -3.46 -4.96
C VAL A 102 8.14 -4.04 -6.13
N THR A 103 7.50 -4.12 -7.29
CA THR A 103 8.11 -4.61 -8.54
C THR A 103 7.45 -3.96 -9.75
N LEU A 104 8.25 -3.70 -10.79
CA LEU A 104 7.74 -3.27 -12.09
C LEU A 104 7.31 -4.45 -12.97
N TYR A 105 7.64 -5.67 -12.57
CA TYR A 105 7.17 -6.87 -13.26
C TYR A 105 5.64 -6.91 -13.20
N GLN A 106 5.00 -7.02 -14.37
CA GLN A 106 3.54 -6.99 -14.52
C GLN A 106 2.84 -5.72 -13.99
N ALA A 107 3.57 -4.63 -13.74
CA ALA A 107 2.98 -3.39 -13.23
C ALA A 107 1.90 -2.81 -14.17
N CYS A 108 2.02 -3.02 -15.48
CA CYS A 108 1.01 -2.60 -16.44
C CYS A 108 -0.34 -3.31 -16.25
N GLN A 109 -0.35 -4.53 -15.72
CA GLN A 109 -1.57 -5.27 -15.40
C GLN A 109 -2.02 -4.99 -13.97
N SER A 110 -1.07 -4.94 -13.03
CA SER A 110 -1.36 -4.71 -11.62
C SER A 110 -0.13 -4.15 -10.90
N LEU A 111 -0.15 -2.84 -10.68
CA LEU A 111 0.89 -2.13 -9.95
C LEU A 111 0.81 -2.47 -8.47
N GLN A 112 1.92 -2.96 -7.92
CA GLN A 112 2.07 -3.31 -6.51
C GLN A 112 2.80 -2.20 -5.77
N CYS A 113 2.19 -1.75 -4.69
CA CYS A 113 2.64 -0.63 -3.88
C CYS A 113 2.89 -1.06 -2.44
N GLU A 114 3.98 -0.59 -1.87
CA GLU A 114 4.33 -0.78 -0.46
C GLU A 114 4.67 0.57 0.17
N THR A 115 4.66 0.64 1.49
CA THR A 115 5.16 1.79 2.24
C THR A 115 5.82 1.30 3.52
N PRO A 116 6.89 1.97 4.01
CA PRO A 116 7.47 1.67 5.32
C PRO A 116 6.47 1.71 6.48
N ARG A 117 5.32 2.39 6.33
CA ARG A 117 4.33 2.59 7.39
C ARG A 117 3.23 1.54 7.47
N ARG A 118 3.11 0.67 6.48
CA ARG A 118 2.06 -0.37 6.41
C ARG A 118 2.71 -1.69 6.09
N SER A 119 2.06 -2.78 6.44
CA SER A 119 2.59 -4.11 6.21
C SER A 119 2.06 -4.72 4.93
N GLY A 120 2.81 -5.63 4.33
CA GLY A 120 2.45 -6.24 3.04
C GLY A 120 2.46 -5.23 1.89
N TYR A 121 1.71 -5.54 0.83
CA TYR A 121 1.60 -4.71 -0.36
C TYR A 121 0.15 -4.49 -0.78
N TYR A 122 -0.06 -3.51 -1.65
CA TYR A 122 -1.36 -3.04 -2.10
C TYR A 122 -1.40 -3.01 -3.62
N PHE A 123 -2.46 -3.53 -4.21
CA PHE A 123 -2.69 -3.42 -5.64
C PHE A 123 -3.33 -2.07 -5.96
N ALA A 124 -2.70 -1.28 -6.82
CA ALA A 124 -3.27 -0.03 -7.33
C ALA A 124 -4.23 -0.26 -8.52
N GLY A 125 -4.18 -1.43 -9.14
CA GLY A 125 -4.74 -1.69 -10.47
C GLY A 125 -3.68 -1.52 -11.57
N PRO A 126 -4.07 -1.45 -12.86
CA PRO A 126 -3.14 -1.30 -13.98
C PRO A 126 -2.36 0.00 -13.85
N ALA A 127 -1.04 -0.04 -14.05
CA ALA A 127 -0.27 1.19 -14.13
C ALA A 127 -0.73 2.06 -15.32
N LEU A 128 -0.72 3.37 -15.12
CA LEU A 128 -1.16 4.35 -16.13
C LEU A 128 -0.41 4.21 -17.46
N GLU A 129 -1.09 4.51 -18.57
CA GLU A 129 -0.48 4.60 -19.92
C GLU A 129 0.81 5.43 -19.90
N GLY A 130 1.89 4.90 -20.46
CA GLY A 130 3.21 5.56 -20.48
C GLY A 130 4.04 5.36 -19.21
N THR A 131 3.56 4.58 -18.23
CA THR A 131 4.37 4.20 -17.08
C THR A 131 5.51 3.30 -17.51
N TYR A 132 6.74 3.65 -17.14
CA TYR A 132 7.91 2.79 -17.37
C TYR A 132 7.73 1.41 -16.71
N CYS A 133 7.90 0.33 -17.48
CA CYS A 133 7.77 -1.05 -16.99
C CYS A 133 9.04 -1.89 -17.21
N ALA A 134 9.84 -1.57 -18.22
CA ALA A 134 11.12 -2.21 -18.52
C ALA A 134 11.97 -1.29 -19.43
N PRO A 135 13.27 -1.55 -19.65
CA PRO A 135 14.08 -0.77 -20.58
C PRO A 135 13.41 -0.65 -21.95
N ASP A 136 13.33 0.59 -22.45
CA ASP A 136 12.70 0.96 -23.73
C ASP A 136 11.22 0.54 -23.87
N ARG A 137 10.54 0.32 -22.73
CA ARG A 137 9.16 -0.15 -22.67
C ARG A 137 8.32 0.64 -21.67
N GLU A 138 7.07 0.88 -22.06
CA GLU A 138 6.08 1.55 -21.24
C GLU A 138 4.73 0.82 -21.29
N CYS A 139 3.88 1.07 -20.30
CA CYS A 139 2.55 0.47 -20.24
C CYS A 139 1.65 1.01 -21.34
N ARG A 140 1.05 0.09 -22.11
CA ARG A 140 0.10 0.33 -23.20
C ARG A 140 -1.02 -0.70 -23.18
N GLY A 141 -2.25 -0.28 -22.96
CA GLY A 141 -3.43 -1.17 -22.89
C GLY A 141 -3.34 -2.21 -21.76
N GLY A 142 -2.53 -1.98 -20.73
CA GLY A 142 -2.22 -2.96 -19.69
C GLY A 142 -1.04 -3.90 -19.99
N GLU A 143 -0.38 -3.74 -21.15
CA GLU A 143 0.80 -4.52 -21.53
C GLU A 143 2.10 -3.69 -21.48
N CYS A 144 3.24 -4.36 -21.27
CA CYS A 144 4.55 -3.70 -21.26
C CYS A 144 5.17 -3.72 -22.67
N SER A 145 4.90 -2.66 -23.43
CA SER A 145 5.14 -2.59 -24.87
C SER A 145 6.31 -1.68 -25.23
N VAL A 146 6.97 -1.96 -26.37
CA VAL A 146 8.12 -1.18 -26.85
C VAL A 146 7.66 0.22 -27.28
N VAL A 147 8.46 1.23 -26.97
CA VAL A 147 8.20 2.62 -27.38
C VAL A 147 8.76 2.85 -28.79
N PHE A 148 7.90 3.09 -29.78
CA PHE A 148 8.32 3.36 -31.18
C PHE A 148 8.66 4.83 -31.42
N GLU A 149 8.14 5.76 -30.62
CA GLU A 149 8.53 7.18 -30.62
C GLU A 149 9.56 7.43 -29.52
N PRO A 150 10.87 7.46 -29.85
CA PRO A 150 11.86 7.81 -28.84
C PRO A 150 11.52 9.22 -28.32
N PRO A 151 11.60 9.46 -27.00
CA PRO A 151 11.68 10.82 -26.50
C PRO A 151 12.79 11.51 -27.28
N SER A 152 12.53 12.69 -27.84
CA SER A 152 13.48 13.46 -28.66
C SER A 152 14.72 13.95 -27.87
N ASP A 153 15.06 13.32 -26.75
CA ASP A 153 16.18 13.65 -25.86
C ASP A 153 16.67 12.46 -25.00
N THR A 154 16.41 11.20 -25.37
CA THR A 154 17.05 10.05 -24.69
C THR A 154 18.15 9.47 -25.56
N SER A 155 19.25 10.21 -25.63
CA SER A 155 20.54 9.58 -25.86
C SER A 155 20.91 8.81 -24.59
N ASP A 156 21.16 7.52 -24.79
CA ASP A 156 21.81 6.60 -23.85
C ASP A 156 20.93 6.05 -22.72
N GLY A 157 20.98 4.72 -22.55
CA GLY A 157 20.30 3.96 -21.50
C GLY A 157 20.86 4.26 -20.12
N GLN A 158 20.76 5.51 -19.69
CA GLN A 158 21.34 6.00 -18.45
C GLN A 158 20.49 5.55 -17.27
N ARG A 159 21.09 4.64 -16.51
CA ARG A 159 20.64 4.28 -15.17
C ARG A 159 20.56 5.56 -14.34
N GLY A 160 19.40 5.83 -13.76
CA GLY A 160 19.26 6.92 -12.80
C GLY A 160 20.31 6.80 -11.70
N SER A 161 20.80 7.95 -11.23
CA SER A 161 21.68 8.03 -10.07
C SER A 161 20.86 8.39 -8.83
N TRP A 162 21.27 7.88 -7.68
CA TRP A 162 20.74 8.34 -6.42
C TRP A 162 21.11 9.81 -6.20
N SER A 163 20.14 10.63 -5.83
CA SER A 163 20.39 11.95 -5.25
C SER A 163 21.11 11.80 -3.91
N ASP A 164 21.66 12.91 -3.42
CA ASP A 164 22.12 12.99 -2.04
C ASP A 164 20.97 12.69 -1.07
N TRP A 165 21.33 12.12 0.08
CA TRP A 165 20.40 11.90 1.17
C TRP A 165 19.97 13.24 1.77
N LYS A 166 18.66 13.47 1.82
CA LYS A 166 18.03 14.56 2.55
C LYS A 166 17.58 14.03 3.90
N GLU A 167 18.27 14.45 4.95
CA GLU A 167 17.97 14.05 6.33
C GLU A 167 16.95 15.01 6.97
N GLN A 168 15.99 14.46 7.69
CA GLN A 168 15.05 15.23 8.51
C GLN A 168 15.60 15.45 9.93
N PRO A 169 15.05 16.43 10.67
CA PRO A 169 15.35 16.60 12.09
C PRO A 169 15.05 15.33 12.90
N CYS A 170 15.80 15.15 13.99
CA CYS A 170 15.57 14.07 14.95
C CYS A 170 14.19 14.23 15.60
N VAL A 171 13.42 13.14 15.65
CA VAL A 171 12.13 13.02 16.35
C VAL A 171 12.23 11.90 17.39
N SER A 172 11.46 11.99 18.46
CA SER A 172 11.46 10.96 19.51
C SER A 172 10.07 10.82 20.13
N GLY A 173 9.70 9.58 20.48
CA GLY A 173 8.54 9.29 21.31
C GLY A 173 8.75 9.58 22.80
N CYS A 174 9.96 9.96 23.21
CA CYS A 174 10.35 10.17 24.61
C CYS A 174 9.99 9.01 25.54
N LEU A 175 10.25 7.79 25.05
CA LEU A 175 10.04 6.55 25.79
C LEU A 175 11.27 6.18 26.61
N GLN A 176 11.06 5.45 27.70
CA GLN A 176 12.15 4.98 28.56
C GLN A 176 13.15 4.12 27.78
N ARG A 177 14.45 4.28 28.08
CA ARG A 177 15.60 3.60 27.43
C ARG A 177 15.73 3.78 25.91
N SER A 178 14.81 4.49 25.29
CA SER A 178 14.71 4.66 23.85
C SER A 178 15.61 5.80 23.35
N LYS A 179 15.84 5.85 22.05
CA LYS A 179 16.55 6.94 21.37
C LYS A 179 15.58 7.70 20.47
N GLY A 180 16.04 8.80 19.90
CA GLY A 180 15.36 9.42 18.79
C GLY A 180 15.68 8.71 17.49
N ALA A 181 14.89 9.01 16.46
CA ALA A 181 15.14 8.59 15.10
C ALA A 181 15.02 9.79 14.15
N ARG A 182 15.77 9.74 13.06
CA ARG A 182 15.65 10.68 11.95
C ARG A 182 15.55 9.92 10.65
N VAL A 183 14.62 10.36 9.82
CA VAL A 183 14.42 9.79 8.50
C VAL A 183 15.33 10.48 7.50
N ARG A 184 15.92 9.72 6.59
CA ARG A 184 16.59 10.26 5.40
C ARG A 184 15.96 9.70 4.14
N ARG A 185 15.87 10.55 3.12
CA ARG A 185 15.28 10.22 1.82
C ARG A 185 16.21 10.59 0.68
N ARG A 186 16.13 9.85 -0.41
CA ARG A 186 16.78 10.21 -1.68
C ARG A 186 15.90 9.79 -2.84
N SER A 187 16.07 10.47 -3.97
CA SER A 187 15.33 10.20 -5.19
C SER A 187 16.24 9.58 -6.23
N CYS A 188 15.69 8.70 -7.05
CA CYS A 188 16.37 8.22 -8.24
C CYS A 188 16.19 9.27 -9.33
N GLU A 189 17.27 9.89 -9.80
CA GLU A 189 17.23 11.03 -10.73
C GLU A 189 18.12 10.76 -11.96
N ASP A 190 17.67 11.22 -13.12
CA ASP A 190 18.50 11.32 -14.34
C ASP A 190 19.39 12.58 -14.30
N ARG A 191 20.34 12.74 -15.24
CA ARG A 191 21.20 13.93 -15.42
C ARG A 191 20.42 15.24 -15.46
N SER A 192 19.20 15.22 -15.99
CA SER A 192 18.29 16.38 -16.01
C SER A 192 17.44 16.54 -14.73
N ARG A 193 17.77 15.86 -13.63
CA ARG A 193 17.02 15.81 -12.36
C ARG A 193 15.56 15.34 -12.49
N ARG A 194 15.26 14.58 -13.53
CA ARG A 194 13.94 13.94 -13.72
C ARG A 194 13.90 12.66 -12.89
N THR A 195 12.78 12.40 -12.20
CA THR A 195 12.62 11.19 -11.38
C THR A 195 12.58 9.95 -12.26
N MET A 196 13.52 9.03 -12.04
CA MET A 196 13.64 7.76 -12.75
C MET A 196 13.06 6.62 -11.92
N ALA A 197 12.56 5.59 -12.60
CA ALA A 197 11.92 4.45 -11.95
C ALA A 197 12.92 3.44 -11.34
N THR A 198 14.17 3.40 -11.79
CA THR A 198 15.09 2.31 -11.46
C THR A 198 16.45 2.78 -10.94
N CYS A 199 16.60 2.77 -9.61
CA CYS A 199 17.89 2.79 -8.93
C CYS A 199 17.96 1.59 -7.98
N LYS A 200 19.13 0.92 -7.91
CA LYS A 200 19.33 -0.20 -6.97
C LYS A 200 19.69 0.34 -5.58
N GLY A 201 18.95 -0.07 -4.56
CA GLY A 201 19.18 0.30 -3.15
C GLY A 201 17.99 1.02 -2.54
N LEU A 202 18.14 1.44 -1.29
CA LEU A 202 17.06 2.05 -0.50
C LEU A 202 16.87 3.51 -0.88
N HIS A 203 15.64 3.96 -1.04
CA HIS A 203 15.29 5.38 -1.21
C HIS A 203 14.91 6.06 0.12
N TYR A 204 14.64 5.24 1.13
CA TYR A 204 14.20 5.62 2.47
C TYR A 204 15.06 4.87 3.51
N ASP A 205 15.45 5.55 4.58
CA ASP A 205 16.19 4.94 5.68
C ASP A 205 15.95 5.70 7.00
N VAL A 206 16.13 5.02 8.12
CA VAL A 206 15.93 5.53 9.47
C VAL A 206 17.22 5.36 10.27
N LEU A 207 17.74 6.48 10.76
CA LEU A 207 18.95 6.53 11.59
C LEU A 207 18.59 6.90 13.02
N LEU A 208 19.24 6.26 13.98
CA LEU A 208 19.11 6.63 15.38
C LEU A 208 19.81 7.96 15.65
N CYS A 209 19.28 8.73 16.59
CA CYS A 209 19.82 10.00 17.04
C CYS A 209 19.64 10.18 18.55
N LYS A 210 20.50 11.02 19.11
CA LYS A 210 20.44 11.47 20.50
C LYS A 210 19.25 12.41 20.69
N ASP A 211 18.38 12.11 21.65
CA ASP A 211 17.11 12.80 21.88
C ASP A 211 17.01 13.46 23.26
N GLU A 212 18.11 13.59 24.00
CA GLU A 212 18.14 14.17 25.35
C GLU A 212 17.62 15.61 25.36
N TRP A 213 17.95 16.38 24.32
CA TRP A 213 17.48 17.76 24.15
C TRP A 213 16.01 17.88 23.74
N LEU A 214 15.45 16.83 23.12
CA LEU A 214 14.04 16.76 22.73
C LEU A 214 13.17 16.33 23.92
N CYS A 215 13.67 15.38 24.71
CA CYS A 215 12.95 14.73 25.79
C CYS A 215 13.37 15.27 27.16
N LYS A 216 13.07 16.55 27.42
CA LYS A 216 13.41 17.23 28.69
C LYS A 216 12.50 16.84 29.87
N LYS A 217 11.31 16.30 29.58
CA LYS A 217 10.34 15.86 30.59
C LYS A 217 10.57 14.40 30.98
N LYS A 218 9.92 13.96 32.07
CA LYS A 218 9.93 12.55 32.47
C LYS A 218 9.47 11.67 31.30
N ARG A 219 10.31 10.70 30.94
CA ARG A 219 10.03 9.74 29.86
C ARG A 219 8.90 8.80 30.25
N ARG A 220 8.01 8.57 29.28
CA ARG A 220 6.88 7.66 29.42
C ARG A 220 7.37 6.20 29.34
N THR A 221 6.75 5.31 30.10
CA THR A 221 7.03 3.87 29.96
C THR A 221 6.49 3.36 28.61
N ILE A 222 7.07 2.27 28.10
CA ILE A 222 6.60 1.69 26.84
C ILE A 222 5.16 1.15 26.99
N GLY A 223 4.83 0.53 28.12
CA GLY A 223 3.48 0.03 28.41
C GLY A 223 2.41 1.14 28.49
N GLU A 224 2.72 2.31 29.05
CA GLU A 224 1.80 3.46 29.04
C GLU A 224 1.56 3.98 27.61
N PHE A 225 2.59 3.97 26.75
CA PHE A 225 2.44 4.35 25.35
C PHE A 225 1.55 3.34 24.60
N ALA A 226 1.82 2.05 24.77
CA ALA A 226 1.01 0.98 24.19
C ALA A 226 -0.45 1.07 24.63
N THR A 227 -0.70 1.29 25.93
CA THR A 227 -2.06 1.43 26.48
C THR A 227 -2.79 2.63 25.89
N LEU A 228 -2.12 3.80 25.76
CA LEU A 228 -2.72 4.97 25.11
C LEU A 228 -3.14 4.64 23.67
N LYS A 229 -2.27 3.95 22.92
CA LYS A 229 -2.51 3.58 21.53
C LYS A 229 -3.65 2.57 21.39
N CYS A 230 -3.72 1.56 22.25
CA CYS A 230 -4.85 0.63 22.26
C CYS A 230 -6.19 1.30 22.52
N GLY A 231 -6.23 2.32 23.39
CA GLY A 231 -7.41 3.17 23.56
C GLY A 231 -7.83 3.83 22.25
N LEU A 232 -6.88 4.46 21.53
CA LEU A 232 -7.16 5.09 20.23
C LEU A 232 -7.60 4.08 19.15
N PHE A 233 -7.04 2.88 19.16
CA PHE A 233 -7.40 1.83 18.20
C PHE A 233 -8.81 1.29 18.48
N SER A 234 -9.22 1.22 19.75
CA SER A 234 -10.55 0.75 20.13
C SER A 234 -11.70 1.66 19.67
N ASP A 235 -11.42 2.92 19.32
CA ASP A 235 -12.39 3.83 18.69
C ASP A 235 -12.74 3.41 17.25
N ARG A 236 -11.91 2.58 16.61
CA ARG A 236 -12.09 2.06 15.25
C ARG A 236 -12.34 0.55 15.20
N LEU A 237 -11.81 -0.20 16.16
CA LEU A 237 -11.86 -1.66 16.22
C LEU A 237 -12.61 -2.09 17.48
N ALA A 238 -13.88 -2.51 17.32
CA ALA A 238 -14.78 -2.80 18.42
C ALA A 238 -14.36 -4.03 19.27
N GLU A 239 -13.60 -4.94 18.65
CA GLU A 239 -13.07 -6.17 19.25
C GLU A 239 -12.00 -5.88 20.31
N LEU A 240 -11.37 -4.71 20.26
CA LEU A 240 -10.34 -4.31 21.22
C LEU A 240 -10.96 -3.87 22.55
N ASP A 241 -10.32 -4.29 23.65
CA ASP A 241 -10.64 -3.83 24.99
C ASP A 241 -9.94 -2.49 25.27
N SER A 242 -10.73 -1.42 25.27
CA SER A 242 -10.28 -0.04 25.53
C SER A 242 -9.79 0.19 26.95
N THR A 243 -10.15 -0.70 27.89
CA THR A 243 -9.81 -0.58 29.32
C THR A 243 -8.55 -1.36 29.70
N ALA A 244 -8.16 -2.31 28.84
CA ALA A 244 -7.00 -3.14 29.07
C ALA A 244 -5.69 -2.42 28.78
N LYS A 245 -4.62 -2.85 29.45
CA LYS A 245 -3.26 -2.36 29.19
C LYS A 245 -2.75 -2.90 27.86
N GLY A 246 -2.10 -2.06 27.08
CA GLY A 246 -1.34 -2.45 25.89
C GLY A 246 0.02 -3.07 26.26
N LEU A 247 0.56 -3.86 25.34
CA LEU A 247 1.78 -4.66 25.53
C LEU A 247 2.81 -4.40 24.43
N GLN A 248 4.09 -4.33 24.83
CA GLN A 248 5.22 -4.57 23.94
C GLN A 248 5.69 -6.00 24.22
N VAL A 249 5.61 -6.86 23.20
CA VAL A 249 6.06 -8.26 23.32
C VAL A 249 7.58 -8.35 23.18
N GLY A 250 8.14 -9.52 23.52
CA GLY A 250 9.57 -9.76 23.41
C GLY A 250 10.07 -9.79 21.96
N HIS A 251 11.37 -9.54 21.78
CA HIS A 251 12.01 -9.71 20.47
C HIS A 251 12.08 -11.18 20.08
N GLU A 252 11.76 -11.42 18.81
CA GLU A 252 11.85 -12.72 18.18
C GLU A 252 12.70 -12.57 16.91
N PRO A 253 13.83 -13.29 16.80
CA PRO A 253 14.74 -13.14 15.66
C PRO A 253 14.07 -13.37 14.30
N ASP A 254 13.20 -14.37 14.20
CA ASP A 254 12.49 -14.73 12.97
C ASP A 254 11.33 -13.78 12.65
N ARG A 255 10.87 -12.99 13.64
CA ARG A 255 9.81 -12.00 13.50
C ARG A 255 10.22 -10.69 14.18
N PRO A 256 11.17 -9.95 13.58
CA PRO A 256 11.78 -8.80 14.24
C PRO A 256 10.77 -7.68 14.51
N TRP A 257 9.63 -7.69 13.81
CA TRP A 257 8.53 -6.75 14.00
C TRP A 257 7.80 -6.87 15.34
N MET A 258 7.79 -8.06 15.97
CA MET A 258 6.98 -8.35 17.16
C MET A 258 7.21 -7.32 18.27
N ALA A 259 8.46 -7.09 18.66
CA ALA A 259 8.80 -6.16 19.73
C ALA A 259 8.60 -4.68 19.38
N CYS A 260 8.26 -4.37 18.14
CA CYS A 260 8.04 -3.02 17.64
C CYS A 260 6.58 -2.75 17.24
N ALA A 261 5.72 -3.76 17.25
CA ALA A 261 4.28 -3.62 17.11
C ALA A 261 3.59 -3.43 18.47
N ILE A 262 2.46 -2.73 18.46
CA ILE A 262 1.62 -2.51 19.64
C ILE A 262 0.60 -3.63 19.75
N PHE A 263 0.63 -4.36 20.86
CA PHE A 263 -0.32 -5.44 21.13
C PHE A 263 -1.43 -4.96 22.06
N CYS A 264 -2.67 -5.14 21.63
CA CYS A 264 -3.87 -4.75 22.35
C CYS A 264 -4.67 -5.98 22.78
N ARG A 265 -5.27 -5.91 23.97
CA ARG A 265 -6.13 -6.99 24.46
C ARG A 265 -7.41 -7.04 23.63
N ARG A 266 -7.79 -8.23 23.20
CA ARG A 266 -9.09 -8.48 22.58
C ARG A 266 -10.12 -8.93 23.60
N LYS A 267 -11.39 -8.58 23.36
CA LYS A 267 -12.53 -8.96 24.21
C LYS A 267 -12.99 -10.39 23.95
N ASP A 268 -12.90 -10.82 22.69
CA ASP A 268 -13.42 -12.09 22.18
C ASP A 268 -12.41 -13.25 22.33
N ILE A 269 -11.12 -12.94 22.25
CA ILE A 269 -10.04 -13.89 22.53
C ILE A 269 -9.27 -13.42 23.75
N ALA A 270 -9.01 -14.32 24.70
CA ALA A 270 -8.23 -14.03 25.89
C ALA A 270 -6.72 -13.87 25.60
N ALA A 271 -6.38 -13.14 24.54
CA ALA A 271 -5.05 -12.93 24.00
C ALA A 271 -4.78 -11.45 23.66
N TYR A 272 -3.52 -11.15 23.45
CA TYR A 272 -3.04 -9.89 22.93
C TYR A 272 -2.91 -9.98 21.41
N TYR A 273 -3.32 -8.96 20.69
CA TYR A 273 -3.38 -8.94 19.23
C TYR A 273 -2.76 -7.65 18.71
N ALA A 274 -1.92 -7.74 17.68
CA ALA A 274 -1.41 -6.58 16.96
C ALA A 274 -2.28 -6.31 15.73
N PRO A 275 -3.18 -5.30 15.74
CA PRO A 275 -4.09 -4.99 14.64
C PRO A 275 -3.39 -4.29 13.47
N ARG A 276 -2.37 -4.95 12.91
CA ARG A 276 -1.49 -4.42 11.87
C ARG A 276 -2.21 -4.25 10.53
N VAL A 277 -3.20 -5.09 10.24
CA VAL A 277 -3.86 -5.13 8.94
C VAL A 277 -5.04 -4.18 8.93
N GLU A 278 -5.92 -4.29 9.92
CA GLU A 278 -7.16 -3.52 10.00
C GLU A 278 -6.89 -2.01 10.16
N LEU A 279 -5.85 -1.65 10.92
CA LEU A 279 -5.48 -0.24 11.10
C LEU A 279 -4.90 0.41 9.84
N ASN A 280 -4.40 -0.37 8.88
CA ASN A 280 -3.91 0.18 7.62
C ASN A 280 -5.02 0.86 6.82
N ASP A 281 -6.24 0.31 6.85
CA ASP A 281 -7.41 0.86 6.15
C ASP A 281 -7.84 2.19 6.76
N PHE A 282 -7.60 2.37 8.06
CA PHE A 282 -7.84 3.63 8.77
C PHE A 282 -6.65 4.60 8.71
N GLY A 283 -5.53 4.22 8.09
CA GLY A 283 -4.30 5.03 8.05
C GLY A 283 -3.69 5.26 9.44
N LEU A 284 -3.95 4.35 10.37
CA LEU A 284 -3.43 4.39 11.73
C LEU A 284 -2.19 3.49 11.83
N ASP A 285 -1.13 4.00 12.46
CA ASP A 285 0.14 3.30 12.63
C ASP A 285 0.11 2.38 13.87
N PRO A 286 0.16 1.03 13.70
CA PRO A 286 0.13 0.04 14.78
C PRO A 286 1.48 -0.15 15.49
N TYR A 287 2.50 0.64 15.19
CA TYR A 287 3.86 0.42 15.71
C TYR A 287 4.28 1.44 16.76
N PHE A 288 5.29 1.04 17.53
CA PHE A 288 6.07 1.97 18.33
C PHE A 288 6.89 2.89 17.41
N PRO A 289 7.10 4.15 17.81
CA PRO A 289 7.88 5.09 17.01
C PRO A 289 9.32 4.58 16.85
N ASP A 290 9.93 4.90 15.72
CA ASP A 290 11.33 4.59 15.49
C ASP A 290 12.22 5.16 16.62
N GLY A 291 13.23 4.39 17.01
CA GLY A 291 14.09 4.66 18.16
C GLY A 291 13.58 4.06 19.48
N THR A 292 12.40 3.46 19.52
CA THR A 292 11.91 2.74 20.71
C THR A 292 12.81 1.56 21.04
N TRP A 293 13.26 1.46 22.29
CA TRP A 293 14.05 0.32 22.77
C TRP A 293 13.18 -0.95 22.78
N CYS A 294 13.69 -2.05 22.24
CA CYS A 294 12.90 -3.28 22.05
C CYS A 294 13.58 -4.54 22.58
N HIS A 295 14.91 -4.59 22.64
CA HIS A 295 15.63 -5.75 23.16
C HIS A 295 17.06 -5.40 23.59
N ALA A 296 17.68 -6.30 24.35
CA ALA A 296 19.10 -6.26 24.62
C ALA A 296 19.65 -7.69 24.69
N GLU A 297 20.73 -7.94 23.94
CA GLU A 297 21.38 -9.24 23.84
C GLU A 297 22.90 -9.04 23.84
N GLU A 298 23.63 -9.81 24.65
CA GLU A 298 25.10 -9.76 24.72
C GLU A 298 25.69 -8.34 24.90
N GLY A 299 24.99 -7.47 25.63
CA GLY A 299 25.42 -6.09 25.87
C GLY A 299 25.17 -5.14 24.70
N ARG A 300 24.45 -5.56 23.67
CA ARG A 300 23.99 -4.73 22.55
C ARG A 300 22.51 -4.39 22.71
N ASP A 301 22.18 -3.11 22.58
CA ASP A 301 20.79 -2.66 22.57
C ASP A 301 20.21 -2.73 21.15
N TYR A 302 18.92 -3.06 21.09
CA TYR A 302 18.13 -3.09 19.87
C TYR A 302 17.04 -2.02 19.94
N PHE A 303 16.74 -1.43 18.78
CA PHE A 303 15.78 -0.35 18.65
C PHE A 303 14.86 -0.58 17.45
N CYS A 304 13.61 -0.14 17.58
CA CYS A 304 12.65 -0.13 16.50
C CYS A 304 13.10 0.80 15.38
N ARG A 305 13.26 0.26 14.18
CA ARG A 305 13.63 0.99 12.97
C ARG A 305 12.89 0.37 11.80
N GLN A 306 12.07 1.16 11.12
CA GLN A 306 11.19 0.67 10.05
C GLN A 306 10.37 -0.53 10.54
N HIS A 307 9.80 -0.39 11.74
CA HIS A 307 9.00 -1.41 12.43
C HIS A 307 9.71 -2.68 12.86
N HIS A 308 11.00 -2.83 12.62
CA HIS A 308 11.77 -4.00 13.02
C HIS A 308 12.64 -3.69 14.24
N CYS A 309 12.73 -4.64 15.17
CA CYS A 309 13.64 -4.58 16.30
C CYS A 309 15.04 -4.97 15.84
N LEU A 310 15.90 -3.97 15.63
CA LEU A 310 17.21 -4.15 15.00
C LEU A 310 18.35 -3.67 15.92
N PRO A 311 19.55 -4.26 15.82
CA PRO A 311 20.72 -3.79 16.55
C PRO A 311 21.00 -2.30 16.32
N GLU A 312 21.52 -1.61 17.33
CA GLU A 312 21.86 -0.19 17.24
C GLU A 312 22.74 0.16 16.03
N ASP A 313 23.71 -0.69 15.71
CA ASP A 313 24.69 -0.54 14.63
C ASP A 313 24.21 -1.10 13.27
N PHE A 314 22.95 -1.52 13.18
CA PHE A 314 22.41 -2.11 11.95
C PHE A 314 22.45 -1.13 10.76
N LEU A 315 22.98 -1.60 9.64
CA LEU A 315 23.08 -0.86 8.39
C LEU A 315 22.29 -1.57 7.29
N PHE A 316 21.17 -0.98 6.88
CA PHE A 316 20.29 -1.52 5.82
C PHE A 316 20.99 -1.70 4.44
N GLY A 317 22.24 -1.21 4.27
CA GLY A 317 23.00 -1.26 3.01
C GLY A 317 24.11 -2.33 2.90
N LYS A 318 24.48 -3.04 3.99
CA LYS A 318 25.57 -4.03 4.00
C LYS A 318 25.07 -5.44 4.33
N LYS A 319 24.23 -6.03 3.48
CA LYS A 319 24.06 -7.50 3.45
C LYS A 319 24.57 -8.06 2.11
N SER A 320 25.35 -9.14 2.21
CA SER A 320 26.00 -9.85 1.12
C SER A 320 24.95 -10.43 0.15
N ARG A 321 25.37 -10.67 -1.09
CA ARG A 321 24.55 -11.10 -2.25
C ARG A 321 23.71 -12.38 -2.06
N GLY A 322 23.77 -13.07 -0.92
CA GLY A 322 23.01 -14.29 -0.63
C GLY A 322 21.77 -14.10 0.25
N ASP A 323 21.62 -12.96 0.93
CA ASP A 323 20.63 -12.79 2.01
C ASP A 323 19.42 -11.92 1.62
N ARG A 324 19.46 -11.30 0.44
CA ARG A 324 18.41 -10.39 -0.04
C ARG A 324 17.07 -11.06 -0.33
N GLN A 325 17.04 -12.38 -0.40
CA GLN A 325 15.90 -13.14 -0.90
C GLN A 325 15.06 -13.78 0.22
N ARG A 326 15.41 -13.55 1.50
CA ARG A 326 14.86 -14.35 2.61
C ARG A 326 14.19 -13.59 3.76
N GLU A 327 14.56 -12.35 4.04
CA GLU A 327 14.03 -11.65 5.24
C GLU A 327 13.01 -10.56 4.94
N GLY A 328 13.21 -9.75 3.89
CA GLY A 328 12.21 -8.75 3.47
C GLY A 328 11.09 -9.34 2.62
N ASP A 329 11.43 -10.34 1.80
CA ASP A 329 10.48 -11.04 0.93
C ASP A 329 9.54 -11.94 1.76
N ALA A 330 9.99 -12.50 2.89
CA ALA A 330 9.19 -13.44 3.68
C ALA A 330 7.94 -12.79 4.32
N GLU A 331 8.02 -11.58 4.88
CA GLU A 331 6.85 -10.91 5.49
C GLU A 331 5.86 -10.36 4.46
N VAL A 332 6.37 -9.80 3.35
CA VAL A 332 5.54 -9.31 2.24
C VAL A 332 4.86 -10.48 1.52
N GLU A 333 5.55 -11.61 1.40
CA GLU A 333 5.01 -12.87 0.89
C GLU A 333 4.07 -13.55 1.92
N GLU A 334 4.29 -13.39 3.23
CA GLU A 334 3.44 -13.96 4.29
C GLU A 334 2.13 -13.19 4.48
N LEU A 335 2.16 -11.84 4.48
CA LEU A 335 0.96 -11.01 4.63
C LEU A 335 0.18 -10.84 3.32
N GLY A 336 0.87 -10.85 2.17
CA GLY A 336 0.25 -10.80 0.85
C GLY A 336 -0.42 -9.45 0.53
N PRO A 337 -1.37 -9.42 -0.42
CA PRO A 337 -2.09 -8.20 -0.80
C PRO A 337 -3.08 -7.81 0.29
N GLN A 338 -3.02 -6.56 0.76
CA GLN A 338 -3.86 -6.09 1.87
C GLN A 338 -5.21 -5.52 1.42
N ASN A 339 -5.32 -5.08 0.16
CA ASN A 339 -6.54 -4.45 -0.38
C ASN A 339 -7.21 -5.23 -1.51
N ALA A 340 -6.62 -6.34 -1.96
CA ALA A 340 -7.37 -7.35 -2.68
C ALA A 340 -7.77 -8.37 -1.62
N TRP A 341 -9.07 -8.64 -1.46
CA TRP A 341 -9.56 -9.60 -0.49
C TRP A 341 -8.68 -10.85 -0.49
N ASN A 342 -7.95 -11.03 0.61
CA ASN A 342 -7.29 -12.28 0.92
C ASN A 342 -8.40 -13.30 1.16
N ARG A 343 -8.87 -13.94 0.08
CA ARG A 343 -9.81 -15.07 0.08
C ARG A 343 -9.15 -16.30 0.70
N LEU A 344 -8.82 -16.18 1.97
CA LEU A 344 -8.20 -17.23 2.74
C LEU A 344 -9.11 -17.44 3.93
N GLY A 345 -9.73 -18.62 4.02
CA GLY A 345 -10.35 -19.16 5.25
C GLY A 345 -9.34 -19.39 6.38
N ILE A 346 -8.29 -18.56 6.42
CA ILE A 346 -7.14 -18.51 7.31
C ILE A 346 -7.36 -17.44 8.38
N ALA A 347 -8.49 -16.71 8.39
CA ALA A 347 -8.76 -15.63 9.35
C ALA A 347 -8.38 -16.01 10.81
N ASP A 348 -8.75 -17.19 11.29
CA ASP A 348 -8.40 -17.65 12.65
C ASP A 348 -6.89 -17.97 12.82
N ARG A 349 -6.25 -18.63 11.84
CA ARG A 349 -4.78 -18.89 11.88
C ARG A 349 -3.98 -17.60 11.75
N PHE A 350 -4.46 -16.66 10.95
CA PHE A 350 -3.84 -15.36 10.72
C PHE A 350 -3.93 -14.49 11.97
N ILE A 351 -5.11 -14.46 12.62
CA ILE A 351 -5.28 -13.81 13.92
C ILE A 351 -4.33 -14.42 14.95
N LYS A 352 -4.17 -15.75 14.99
CA LYS A 352 -3.22 -16.42 15.89
C LYS A 352 -1.76 -16.06 15.61
N TYR A 353 -1.37 -15.88 14.36
CA TYR A 353 -0.01 -15.46 14.01
C TYR A 353 0.30 -14.03 14.46
N LEU A 354 -0.70 -13.15 14.39
CA LEU A 354 -0.61 -11.76 14.85
C LEU A 354 -0.90 -11.59 16.36
N ALA A 355 -1.14 -12.69 17.07
CA ALA A 355 -1.50 -12.68 18.48
C ALA A 355 -0.42 -13.30 19.37
N SER A 356 -0.38 -12.83 20.60
CA SER A 356 0.42 -13.39 21.69
C SER A 356 -0.48 -13.77 22.86
N GLY A 357 -0.05 -14.79 23.62
CA GLY A 357 -0.67 -15.18 24.87
C GLY A 357 -0.55 -14.10 25.95
N PRO A 358 -1.21 -14.31 27.11
CA PRO A 358 -1.09 -13.42 28.27
C PRO A 358 0.34 -13.29 28.83
N ASP A 359 1.19 -14.29 28.55
CA ASP A 359 2.62 -14.35 28.87
C ASP A 359 3.49 -13.56 27.87
N GLY A 360 2.90 -13.01 26.80
CA GLY A 360 3.61 -12.30 25.74
C GLY A 360 4.30 -13.22 24.74
N LEU A 361 4.08 -14.54 24.81
CA LEU A 361 4.59 -15.48 23.82
C LEU A 361 3.65 -15.57 22.61
N PRO A 362 4.17 -15.67 21.38
CA PRO A 362 3.33 -15.78 20.19
C PRO A 362 2.44 -17.02 20.20
N LEU A 363 1.19 -16.91 19.75
CA LEU A 363 0.28 -18.06 19.66
C LEU A 363 0.57 -18.96 18.45
N LEU A 364 1.10 -18.39 17.37
CA LEU A 364 1.55 -19.11 16.19
C LEU A 364 2.76 -18.38 15.59
N THR A 365 3.77 -19.15 15.17
CA THR A 365 5.03 -18.61 14.64
C THR A 365 5.15 -18.68 13.12
N SER A 366 4.27 -19.42 12.44
CA SER A 366 4.26 -19.54 10.97
C SER A 366 2.87 -19.81 10.38
N ILE A 367 2.59 -19.25 9.22
CA ILE A 367 1.40 -19.54 8.41
C ILE A 367 1.80 -20.31 7.16
N SER A 368 1.11 -21.42 6.90
CA SER A 368 1.20 -22.15 5.62
C SER A 368 0.04 -21.72 4.74
N ARG A 369 0.28 -21.25 3.51
CA ARG A 369 -0.78 -20.98 2.52
C ARG A 369 -1.45 -22.30 2.11
N GLY A 370 -2.55 -22.65 2.77
CA GLY A 370 -3.45 -23.70 2.29
C GLY A 370 -4.31 -23.15 1.15
N ILE A 371 -4.36 -23.85 0.02
CA ILE A 371 -5.29 -23.57 -1.08
C ILE A 371 -6.69 -23.88 -0.54
N ALA A 372 -7.42 -22.86 -0.07
CA ALA A 372 -8.82 -23.01 0.30
C ALA A 372 -9.71 -22.68 -0.91
N SER A 373 -10.75 -23.48 -1.13
CA SER A 373 -11.76 -23.25 -2.15
C SER A 373 -12.53 -21.95 -1.88
N PRO A 374 -13.00 -21.24 -2.93
CA PRO A 374 -13.75 -19.99 -2.77
C PRO A 374 -15.04 -20.20 -1.94
N PRO A 375 -15.44 -19.24 -1.08
CA PRO A 375 -16.77 -19.24 -0.48
C PRO A 375 -17.86 -19.03 -1.55
N GLY A 376 -19.10 -19.40 -1.19
CA GLY A 376 -20.28 -19.36 -2.06
C GLY A 376 -20.61 -17.98 -2.62
N GLU A 377 -21.17 -17.99 -3.82
CA GLU A 377 -21.15 -16.91 -4.82
C GLU A 377 -22.13 -15.75 -4.56
N ASP A 378 -22.81 -15.74 -3.41
CA ASP A 378 -23.99 -14.89 -3.13
C ASP A 378 -23.71 -13.66 -2.24
N GLU A 379 -22.51 -13.52 -1.65
CA GLU A 379 -22.20 -12.42 -0.71
C GLU A 379 -21.78 -11.09 -1.37
N TRP A 380 -21.71 -11.03 -2.71
CA TRP A 380 -21.25 -9.87 -3.49
C TRP A 380 -22.36 -9.13 -4.25
N ILE A 381 -23.62 -9.30 -3.87
CA ILE A 381 -24.67 -8.45 -4.43
C ILE A 381 -24.72 -7.17 -3.58
N ASP A 382 -23.81 -6.24 -3.88
CA ASP A 382 -24.00 -4.86 -3.45
C ASP A 382 -25.30 -4.36 -4.09
N LYS A 383 -26.25 -3.99 -3.23
CA LYS A 383 -27.51 -3.33 -3.63
C LYS A 383 -27.20 -1.87 -3.98
N ASP A 384 -26.44 -1.66 -5.05
CA ASP A 384 -26.13 -0.31 -5.56
C ASP A 384 -27.29 0.28 -6.39
N TYR A 385 -28.40 -0.43 -6.51
CA TYR A 385 -29.61 0.07 -7.16
C TYR A 385 -30.40 1.00 -6.22
N ILE A 386 -30.38 2.30 -6.50
CA ILE A 386 -31.49 3.18 -6.10
C ILE A 386 -32.64 2.89 -7.08
N GLU A 387 -33.64 2.13 -6.62
CA GLU A 387 -34.90 1.99 -7.36
C GLU A 387 -35.59 3.36 -7.43
N LEU A 388 -35.54 4.00 -8.60
CA LEU A 388 -36.37 5.16 -8.88
C LEU A 388 -37.81 4.68 -9.06
N PRO A 389 -38.81 5.35 -8.43
CA PRO A 389 -40.20 4.96 -8.57
C PRO A 389 -40.60 5.00 -10.06
N ALA A 390 -41.30 3.95 -10.49
CA ALA A 390 -41.89 3.89 -11.82
C ALA A 390 -42.75 5.14 -12.03
N ALA A 391 -42.48 5.87 -13.12
CA ALA A 391 -43.27 7.03 -13.51
C ALA A 391 -44.75 6.62 -13.61
N ALA A 392 -45.61 7.36 -12.89
CA ALA A 392 -47.06 7.25 -12.96
C ALA A 392 -47.60 7.81 -14.28
#